data_AF-A0A8C1H814-F1
#
_entry.id   AF-A0A8C1H814-F1
#
_cell.length_a   1.000
_cell.length_b   1.000
_cell.length_c   1.000
_cell.angle_alpha   90.00
_cell.angle_beta   90.00
_cell.angle_gamma   90.00
#
_symmetry.space_group_name_H-M   'P 1'
#
loop_
_entity.id
_entity.type
_entity.pdbx_description
1 polymer ?
#
loop_
_entity_poly.entity_id
_entity_poly.type
_entity_poly.pdbx_seq_one_letter_code
_entity_poly.pdbx_strand_id
1 'polypeptide(L)'
;SLENCDVSVTSFLVDKATNPSNRQEEWEYIIGFCDQINKELEGPQISVRLLAHKIQSPQDWESLQALTVLEACMKNCGRRFHNEVGKFRFLNELIKIVSPKYLGDRVSERVKTKVIELLYSWSVALPDEAKIIEAYQMLKKQGIVAEDPVVPVDKTLVPSPKPKNPVFDNEEKSKRLAELLKSKKPEDLQEANRIIKNMVKEDEALQQKVSHRVSTLEEVNNSVKLLNEMLSHFKRDESTQEDKELLKDLYNDCDKLRTAVFRLATETDDDDSALGNAHYSQSNYASFGSRELRAGEENIHPALTTFSFPAGITPVPSALTSAKPQSFAPDSPLFRSLSPTLPTSQSSSGSDISLSSVFVPLEAIKPSKECPVTAYDKDGVRVLLHFATDPPPGRPDVLVAVVSMLNTAPLLVKNVVLQVAVPKSMKVKLQPPSGTEMAPFNPFMPPSSITQIMLLANPLKEKVRMRYKLTFILGDRQVTESGEIVKFPPVERWGHL
;
A
#
# COMPACT_ATOMS: atom_id res chain seq x y z
N SER A 1 11.38 13.84 -21.66
CA SER A 1 10.03 14.23 -21.20
C SER A 1 9.53 13.43 -20.00
N LEU A 2 9.82 12.12 -19.91
CA LEU A 2 9.46 11.28 -18.76
C LEU A 2 10.18 11.68 -17.45
N GLU A 3 11.47 12.02 -17.50
CA GLU A 3 12.24 12.51 -16.32
C GLU A 3 11.61 13.73 -15.65
N ASN A 4 10.97 14.63 -16.42
CA ASN A 4 10.34 15.83 -15.85
C ASN A 4 8.99 15.55 -15.16
N CYS A 5 8.29 14.46 -15.52
CA CYS A 5 7.06 14.06 -14.85
C CYS A 5 7.36 13.35 -13.53
N ASP A 6 8.39 12.49 -13.52
CA ASP A 6 8.80 11.69 -12.37
C ASP A 6 9.34 12.56 -11.22
N VAL A 7 10.13 13.60 -11.55
CA VAL A 7 10.53 14.65 -10.59
C VAL A 7 9.30 15.38 -10.03
N SER A 8 8.23 15.57 -10.81
CA SER A 8 7.03 16.28 -10.37
C SER A 8 6.20 15.49 -9.36
N VAL A 9 6.10 14.16 -9.52
CA VAL A 9 5.34 13.29 -8.61
C VAL A 9 6.08 13.13 -7.29
N THR A 10 7.39 12.88 -7.35
CA THR A 10 8.25 12.79 -6.16
C THR A 10 8.24 14.11 -5.38
N SER A 11 8.32 15.26 -6.07
CA SER A 11 8.17 16.59 -5.46
C SER A 11 6.78 16.79 -4.84
N PHE A 12 5.71 16.42 -5.55
CA PHE A 12 4.35 16.57 -5.05
C PHE A 12 4.11 15.77 -3.76
N LEU A 13 4.59 14.53 -3.71
CA LEU A 13 4.42 13.66 -2.55
C LEU A 13 5.16 14.21 -1.33
N VAL A 14 6.41 14.65 -1.48
CA VAL A 14 7.14 15.26 -0.36
C VAL A 14 6.52 16.59 0.08
N ASP A 15 6.04 17.42 -0.86
CA ASP A 15 5.38 18.69 -0.52
C ASP A 15 4.08 18.48 0.26
N LYS A 16 3.34 17.40 -0.03
CA LYS A 16 2.14 17.01 0.72
C LYS A 16 2.49 16.42 2.08
N ALA A 17 3.50 15.54 2.14
CA ALA A 17 3.94 14.91 3.38
C ALA A 17 4.55 15.92 4.37
N THR A 18 5.20 16.99 3.88
CA THR A 18 5.86 18.00 4.72
C THR A 18 5.13 19.34 4.76
N ASN A 19 3.84 19.39 4.43
CA ASN A 19 3.13 20.67 4.39
C ASN A 19 3.06 21.30 5.81
N PRO A 20 3.44 22.57 6.00
CA PRO A 20 3.37 23.23 7.31
C PRO A 20 1.95 23.30 7.90
N SER A 21 0.91 23.15 7.08
CA SER A 21 -0.48 23.20 7.49
C SER A 21 -1.03 21.86 8.00
N ASN A 22 -0.25 20.79 7.88
CA ASN A 22 -0.64 19.46 8.36
C ASN A 22 -0.78 19.49 9.88
N ARG A 23 -1.88 18.94 10.41
CA ARG A 23 -2.10 18.84 11.87
C ARG A 23 -1.42 17.63 12.48
N GLN A 24 -1.12 16.63 11.67
CA GLN A 24 -0.51 15.36 12.03
C GLN A 24 0.31 14.82 10.85
N GLU A 25 1.07 13.76 11.07
CA GLU A 25 1.85 13.11 10.03
C GLU A 25 0.92 12.43 9.01
N GLU A 26 1.05 12.82 7.73
CA GLU A 26 0.23 12.28 6.65
C GLU A 26 0.85 11.00 6.07
N TRP A 27 0.70 9.90 6.80
CA TRP A 27 1.34 8.61 6.48
C TRP A 27 1.04 8.08 5.08
N GLU A 28 -0.12 8.39 4.50
CA GLU A 28 -0.45 8.04 3.10
C GLU A 28 0.58 8.63 2.11
N TYR A 29 0.93 9.91 2.26
CA TYR A 29 1.91 10.56 1.39
C TYR A 29 3.34 10.16 1.74
N ILE A 30 3.64 9.86 3.01
CA ILE A 30 4.95 9.36 3.45
C ILE A 30 5.25 8.00 2.80
N ILE A 31 4.30 7.06 2.88
CA ILE A 31 4.44 5.74 2.27
C ILE A 31 4.45 5.86 0.74
N GLY A 32 3.56 6.68 0.16
CA GLY A 32 3.57 6.94 -1.28
C GLY A 32 4.90 7.49 -1.79
N PHE A 33 5.57 8.35 -1.01
CA PHE A 33 6.91 8.86 -1.34
C PHE A 33 7.97 7.74 -1.29
N CYS A 34 7.90 6.84 -0.30
CA CYS A 34 8.78 5.67 -0.21
C CYS A 34 8.61 4.73 -1.42
N ASP A 35 7.36 4.45 -1.79
CA ASP A 35 7.04 3.60 -2.95
C ASP A 35 7.56 4.22 -4.25
N GLN A 36 7.42 5.54 -4.40
CA GLN A 36 7.91 6.26 -5.58
C GLN A 36 9.44 6.22 -5.68
N ILE A 37 10.16 6.37 -4.55
CA ILE A 37 11.63 6.19 -4.50
C ILE A 37 12.06 4.84 -5.06
N ASN A 38 11.34 3.78 -4.66
CA ASN A 38 11.68 2.40 -5.03
C ASN A 38 11.35 2.09 -6.50
N LYS A 39 10.31 2.75 -7.04
CA LYS A 39 9.85 2.57 -8.42
C LYS A 39 10.78 3.17 -9.46
N GLU A 40 11.48 4.27 -9.12
CA GLU A 40 12.34 5.00 -10.05
C GLU A 40 13.83 4.60 -9.95
N LEU A 41 14.53 4.65 -11.10
CA LEU A 41 15.98 4.38 -11.13
C LEU A 41 16.77 5.51 -10.45
N GLU A 42 16.34 6.77 -10.64
CA GLU A 42 16.96 7.96 -10.02
C GLU A 42 16.21 8.45 -8.77
N GLY A 43 15.16 7.73 -8.36
CA GLY A 43 14.32 8.06 -7.22
C GLY A 43 15.13 8.38 -5.95
N PRO A 44 16.11 7.54 -5.54
CA PRO A 44 16.95 7.82 -4.39
C PRO A 44 17.72 9.15 -4.49
N GLN A 45 18.36 9.43 -5.63
CA GLN A 45 19.18 10.64 -5.83
C GLN A 45 18.33 11.91 -5.81
N ILE A 46 17.14 11.87 -6.43
CA ILE A 46 16.20 13.00 -6.44
C ILE A 46 15.65 13.23 -5.04
N SER A 47 15.25 12.16 -4.36
CA SER A 47 14.55 12.23 -3.08
C SER A 47 15.43 12.76 -1.95
N VAL A 48 16.70 12.32 -1.86
CA VAL A 48 17.63 12.87 -0.86
C VAL A 48 17.89 14.37 -1.07
N ARG A 49 17.86 14.86 -2.32
CA ARG A 49 18.01 16.29 -2.62
C ARG A 49 16.79 17.09 -2.15
N LEU A 50 15.59 16.59 -2.41
CA LEU A 50 14.34 17.23 -1.98
C LEU A 50 14.22 17.23 -0.46
N LEU A 51 14.50 16.09 0.19
CA LEU A 51 14.52 15.97 1.65
C LEU A 51 15.53 16.93 2.28
N ALA A 52 16.76 17.02 1.76
CA ALA A 52 17.76 17.94 2.29
C ALA A 52 17.29 19.39 2.30
N HIS A 53 16.55 19.82 1.26
CA HIS A 53 15.96 21.15 1.20
C HIS A 53 14.83 21.34 2.22
N LYS A 54 13.93 20.36 2.36
CA LYS A 54 12.81 20.40 3.32
C LYS A 54 13.26 20.37 4.77
N ILE A 55 14.27 19.57 5.09
CA ILE A 55 14.83 19.47 6.45
C ILE A 55 15.49 20.79 6.87
N GLN A 56 16.05 21.56 5.92
CA GLN A 56 16.60 22.89 6.18
C GLN A 56 15.54 24.01 6.21
N SER A 57 14.25 23.67 6.16
CA SER A 57 13.18 24.68 6.23
C SER A 57 13.29 25.49 7.53
N PRO A 58 13.09 26.83 7.46
CA PRO A 58 13.02 27.66 8.67
C PRO A 58 11.76 27.37 9.51
N GLN A 59 10.79 26.63 8.97
CA GLN A 59 9.60 26.22 9.71
C GLN A 59 9.90 24.91 10.43
N ASP A 60 9.95 24.96 11.77
CA ASP A 60 10.24 23.80 12.63
C ASP A 60 9.35 22.60 12.29
N TRP A 61 8.05 22.82 12.05
CA TRP A 61 7.13 21.73 11.77
C TRP A 61 7.32 21.08 10.39
N GLU A 62 7.68 21.85 9.36
CA GLU A 62 8.03 21.30 8.05
C GLU A 62 9.32 20.49 8.13
N SER A 63 10.33 21.02 8.83
CA SER A 63 11.61 20.33 9.05
C SER A 63 11.43 19.00 9.80
N LEU A 64 10.62 18.99 10.86
CA LEU A 64 10.31 17.77 11.63
C LEU A 64 9.57 16.72 10.81
N GLN A 65 8.56 17.12 10.02
CA GLN A 65 7.87 16.20 9.13
C GLN A 65 8.83 15.64 8.07
N ALA A 66 9.74 16.45 7.53
CA ALA A 66 10.76 15.99 6.58
C ALA A 66 11.72 14.97 7.21
N LEU A 67 12.07 15.13 8.50
CA LEU A 67 12.84 14.14 9.26
C LEU A 67 12.06 12.84 9.49
N THR A 68 10.75 12.91 9.74
CA THR A 68 9.89 11.71 9.80
C THR A 68 9.85 11.00 8.45
N VAL A 69 9.72 11.73 7.34
CA VAL A 69 9.76 11.15 5.99
C VAL A 69 11.10 10.47 5.75
N LEU A 70 12.22 11.13 6.09
CA LEU A 70 13.56 10.54 5.97
C LEU A 70 13.71 9.26 6.79
N GLU A 71 13.21 9.24 8.03
CA GLU A 71 13.20 8.04 8.87
C GLU A 71 12.42 6.90 8.22
N ALA A 72 11.23 7.19 7.68
CA ALA A 72 10.42 6.20 6.97
C ALA A 72 11.12 5.68 5.71
N CYS A 73 11.76 6.54 4.91
CA CYS A 73 12.51 6.12 3.72
C CYS A 73 13.71 5.24 4.09
N MET A 74 14.42 5.55 5.18
CA MET A 74 15.50 4.71 5.67
C MET A 74 15.01 3.32 6.12
N LYS A 75 13.75 3.19 6.58
CA LYS A 75 13.15 1.90 6.94
C LYS A 75 12.65 1.11 5.72
N ASN A 76 12.13 1.79 4.69
CA ASN A 76 11.34 1.14 3.62
C ASN A 76 12.03 1.08 2.25
N CYS A 77 13.06 1.87 1.97
CA CYS A 77 13.65 1.99 0.62
C CYS A 77 14.92 1.14 0.38
N GLY A 78 15.42 0.48 1.41
CA GLY A 78 16.56 -0.43 1.33
C GLY A 78 17.89 0.21 0.88
N ARG A 79 18.84 -0.64 0.46
CA ARG A 79 20.26 -0.26 0.26
C ARG A 79 20.48 0.86 -0.75
N ARG A 80 19.68 0.93 -1.82
CA ARG A 80 19.83 1.98 -2.84
C ARG A 80 19.65 3.38 -2.25
N PHE A 81 18.69 3.54 -1.34
CA PHE A 81 18.47 4.78 -0.62
C PHE A 81 19.50 5.00 0.48
N HIS A 82 19.85 3.96 1.23
CA HIS A 82 20.91 4.02 2.25
C HIS A 82 22.23 4.54 1.68
N ASN A 83 22.64 4.03 0.52
CA ASN A 83 23.86 4.44 -0.17
C ASN A 83 23.88 5.94 -0.55
N GLU A 84 22.71 6.53 -0.85
CA GLU A 84 22.61 7.96 -1.16
C GLU A 84 22.66 8.82 0.12
N VAL A 85 21.99 8.38 1.19
CA VAL A 85 22.03 9.02 2.51
C VAL A 85 23.42 8.95 3.13
N GLY A 86 24.14 7.84 2.95
CA GLY A 86 25.51 7.61 3.44
C GLY A 86 26.58 8.45 2.73
N LYS A 87 26.26 9.22 1.69
CA LYS A 87 27.23 10.14 1.05
C LYS A 87 27.40 11.40 1.88
N PHE A 88 28.64 11.89 1.99
CA PHE A 88 28.94 13.18 2.61
C PHE A 88 28.14 14.35 1.99
N ARG A 89 27.76 14.26 0.72
CA ARG A 89 26.89 15.26 0.09
C ARG A 89 25.58 15.45 0.87
N PHE A 90 24.95 14.38 1.32
CA PHE A 90 23.71 14.45 2.11
C PHE A 90 24.01 14.67 3.60
N LEU A 91 24.98 13.92 4.16
CA LEU A 91 25.35 14.05 5.57
C LEU A 91 25.78 15.48 5.95
N ASN A 92 26.47 16.18 5.06
CA ASN A 92 26.86 17.58 5.29
C ASN A 92 25.65 18.51 5.41
N GLU A 93 24.54 18.21 4.74
CA GLU A 93 23.30 18.99 4.89
C GLU A 93 22.70 18.78 6.29
N LEU A 94 22.77 17.58 6.87
CA LEU A 94 22.39 17.34 8.26
C LEU A 94 23.36 17.98 9.26
N ILE A 95 24.67 17.91 9.00
CA ILE A 95 25.70 18.53 9.85
C ILE A 95 25.51 20.04 9.95
N LYS A 96 25.14 20.72 8.86
CA LYS A 96 24.86 22.17 8.88
C LYS A 96 23.75 22.56 9.85
N ILE A 97 22.77 21.68 10.05
CA ILE A 97 21.60 21.91 10.91
C ILE A 97 21.97 21.82 12.38
N VAL A 98 22.84 20.89 12.75
CA VAL A 98 23.24 20.68 14.15
C VAL A 98 24.44 21.53 14.56
N SER A 99 25.26 21.95 13.61
CA SER A 99 26.47 22.72 13.89
C SER A 99 26.18 24.21 14.09
N PRO A 100 26.59 24.79 15.25
CA PRO A 100 26.46 26.23 15.51
C PRO A 100 27.17 27.11 14.46
N LYS A 101 28.22 26.58 13.81
CA LYS A 101 28.98 27.28 12.77
C LYS A 101 28.16 27.59 11.50
N TYR A 102 26.98 26.99 11.35
CA TYR A 102 26.15 27.10 10.15
C TYR A 102 24.71 27.54 10.48
N LEU A 103 23.79 26.58 10.64
CA LEU A 103 22.37 26.83 10.91
C LEU A 103 21.98 26.51 12.36
N GLY A 104 22.85 25.91 13.16
CA GLY A 104 22.52 25.38 14.48
C GLY A 104 21.98 26.39 15.50
N ASP A 105 22.33 27.67 15.36
CA ASP A 105 21.82 28.74 16.23
C ASP A 105 20.41 29.22 15.82
N ARG A 106 20.00 28.95 14.57
CA ARG A 106 18.70 29.36 14.01
C ARG A 106 17.65 28.27 14.06
N VAL A 107 18.07 27.01 14.18
CA VAL A 107 17.20 25.84 14.18
C VAL A 107 16.81 25.48 15.62
N SER A 108 15.56 25.11 15.84
CA SER A 108 15.08 24.68 17.15
C SER A 108 15.83 23.47 17.69
N GLU A 109 15.95 23.40 19.03
CA GLU A 109 16.60 22.28 19.71
C GLU A 109 15.93 20.94 19.39
N ARG A 110 14.61 20.96 19.16
CA ARG A 110 13.81 19.77 18.84
C ARG A 110 14.22 19.15 17.50
N VAL A 111 14.47 19.98 16.48
CA VAL A 111 14.95 19.53 15.17
C VAL A 111 16.38 19.00 15.28
N LYS A 112 17.27 19.73 15.97
CA LYS A 112 18.67 19.30 16.18
C LYS A 112 18.75 17.95 16.89
N THR A 113 17.98 17.79 17.97
CA THR A 113 17.89 16.52 18.72
C THR A 113 17.45 15.38 17.82
N LYS A 114 16.39 15.58 17.00
CA LYS A 114 15.90 14.56 16.08
C LYS A 114 16.93 14.16 15.01
N VAL A 115 17.70 15.12 14.48
CA VAL A 115 18.81 14.83 13.55
C VAL A 115 19.89 13.98 14.22
N ILE A 116 20.27 14.32 15.46
CA ILE A 116 21.27 13.57 16.23
C ILE A 116 20.79 12.16 16.54
N GLU A 117 19.53 11.99 16.94
CA GLU A 117 18.90 10.68 17.17
C GLU A 117 18.94 9.80 15.92
N LEU A 118 18.59 10.37 14.76
CA LEU A 118 18.62 9.64 13.49
C LEU A 118 20.05 9.22 13.12
N LEU A 119 21.02 10.15 13.15
CA LEU A 119 22.41 9.84 12.84
C LEU A 119 22.99 8.77 13.78
N TYR A 120 22.69 8.85 15.08
CA TYR A 120 23.08 7.82 16.04
C TYR A 120 22.45 6.47 15.69
N SER A 121 21.14 6.44 15.49
CA SER A 121 20.41 5.21 15.16
C SER A 121 20.97 4.51 13.92
N TRP A 122 21.38 5.28 12.90
CA TRP A 122 21.96 4.77 11.67
C TRP A 122 23.40 4.31 11.86
N SER A 123 24.19 5.03 12.66
CA SER A 123 25.56 4.61 12.99
C SER A 123 25.62 3.25 13.69
N VAL A 124 24.57 2.90 14.43
CA VAL A 124 24.43 1.59 15.10
C VAL A 124 23.82 0.54 14.17
N ALA A 125 22.76 0.89 13.43
CA ALA A 125 22.00 -0.06 12.62
C ALA A 125 22.64 -0.38 11.26
N LEU A 126 23.47 0.51 10.72
CA LEU A 126 24.13 0.38 9.42
C LEU A 126 25.65 0.44 9.58
N PRO A 127 26.28 -0.63 10.14
CA PRO A 127 27.72 -0.65 10.38
C PRO A 127 28.56 -0.59 9.10
N ASP A 128 27.98 -1.00 7.96
CA ASP A 128 28.63 -0.96 6.65
C ASP A 128 28.76 0.48 6.09
N GLU A 129 27.98 1.44 6.61
CA GLU A 129 27.98 2.84 6.17
C GLU A 129 28.98 3.68 6.98
N ALA A 130 30.28 3.42 6.77
CA ALA A 130 31.38 4.06 7.52
C ALA A 130 31.29 5.59 7.60
N LYS A 131 30.80 6.25 6.55
CA LYS A 131 30.67 7.72 6.49
C LYS A 131 29.65 8.27 7.47
N ILE A 132 28.58 7.52 7.76
CA ILE A 132 27.57 7.89 8.76
C ILE A 132 28.20 7.85 10.15
N ILE A 133 28.98 6.78 10.43
CA ILE A 133 29.72 6.62 11.68
C ILE A 133 30.73 7.76 11.85
N GLU A 134 31.53 8.05 10.83
CA GLU A 134 32.51 9.14 10.84
C GLU A 134 31.86 10.50 11.10
N ALA A 135 30.74 10.80 10.43
CA ALA A 135 29.99 12.04 10.64
C ALA A 135 29.47 12.16 12.07
N TYR A 136 28.90 11.08 12.64
CA TYR A 136 28.41 11.09 14.01
C TYR A 136 29.55 11.24 15.04
N GLN A 137 30.65 10.49 14.88
CA GLN A 137 31.82 10.60 15.76
C GLN A 137 32.47 11.97 15.68
N MET A 138 32.49 12.60 14.50
CA MET A 138 32.95 13.98 14.34
C MET A 138 32.10 14.95 15.16
N LEU A 139 30.77 14.82 15.16
CA LEU A 139 29.87 15.68 15.94
C LEU A 139 30.10 15.50 17.45
N LYS A 140 30.31 14.26 17.93
CA LYS A 140 30.71 13.97 19.32
C LYS A 140 32.04 14.62 19.67
N LYS A 141 33.06 14.46 18.83
CA LYS A 141 34.40 15.01 19.06
C LYS A 141 34.40 16.55 19.11
N GLN A 142 33.51 17.19 18.38
CA GLN A 142 33.32 18.65 18.38
C GLN A 142 32.50 19.15 19.58
N GLY A 143 32.00 18.26 20.44
CA GLY A 143 31.15 18.61 21.58
C GLY A 143 29.73 19.04 21.20
N ILE A 144 29.31 18.79 19.95
CA ILE A 144 27.93 19.08 19.49
C ILE A 144 26.95 18.04 20.07
N VAL A 145 27.43 16.81 20.25
CA VAL A 145 26.69 15.73 20.92
C VAL A 145 27.39 15.46 22.25
N ALA A 146 26.73 15.83 23.36
CA ALA A 146 27.29 15.66 24.71
C ALA A 146 27.16 14.22 25.22
N GLU A 147 26.00 13.59 25.01
CA GLU A 147 25.70 12.21 25.39
C GLU A 147 24.96 11.50 24.26
N ASP A 148 25.17 10.18 24.14
CA ASP A 148 24.50 9.38 23.13
C ASP A 148 23.00 9.27 23.46
N PRO A 149 22.08 9.54 22.52
CA PRO A 149 20.65 9.52 22.80
C PRO A 149 20.17 8.10 23.13
N VAL A 150 19.30 7.98 24.13
CA VAL A 150 18.65 6.71 24.48
C VAL A 150 17.59 6.40 23.42
N VAL A 151 17.97 5.65 22.38
CA VAL A 151 17.03 5.24 21.34
C VAL A 151 16.29 3.98 21.80
N PRO A 152 14.95 4.02 21.98
CA PRO A 152 14.16 2.82 22.24
C PRO A 152 14.33 1.81 21.10
N VAL A 153 14.48 0.53 21.42
CA VAL A 153 14.72 -0.57 20.45
C VAL A 153 13.71 -0.53 19.28
N ASP A 154 12.46 -0.16 19.56
CA ASP A 154 11.33 -0.03 18.63
C ASP A 154 11.47 1.11 17.58
N LYS A 155 12.37 2.08 17.81
CA LYS A 155 12.64 3.22 16.90
C LYS A 155 13.93 3.08 16.10
N THR A 156 14.70 2.02 16.31
CA THR A 156 15.95 1.80 15.58
C THR A 156 15.68 1.27 14.16
N LEU A 157 16.58 1.57 13.20
CA LEU A 157 16.60 0.87 11.89
C LEU A 157 17.03 -0.60 12.03
N VAL A 158 17.27 -1.08 13.25
CA VAL A 158 17.67 -2.45 13.51
C VAL A 158 16.51 -3.32 13.03
N PRO A 159 16.69 -4.16 11.99
CA PRO A 159 15.79 -5.28 11.83
C PRO A 159 15.84 -6.02 13.17
N SER A 160 14.67 -6.38 13.74
CA SER A 160 14.60 -7.31 14.89
C SER A 160 15.75 -8.30 14.81
N PRO A 161 16.56 -8.50 15.88
CA PRO A 161 17.79 -9.28 15.84
C PRO A 161 17.53 -10.50 14.98
N LYS A 162 18.13 -10.52 13.78
CA LYS A 162 17.74 -11.51 12.77
C LYS A 162 17.84 -12.87 13.44
N PRO A 163 16.80 -13.71 13.35
CA PRO A 163 16.97 -15.13 13.62
C PRO A 163 18.19 -15.56 12.79
N LYS A 164 19.20 -16.12 13.46
CA LYS A 164 20.36 -16.68 12.78
C LYS A 164 19.84 -17.86 11.97
N ASN A 165 19.35 -17.59 10.76
CA ASN A 165 19.10 -18.62 9.78
C ASN A 165 20.45 -19.31 9.53
N PRO A 166 20.59 -20.61 9.82
CA PRO A 166 21.83 -21.35 9.55
C PRO A 166 22.17 -21.41 8.05
N VAL A 167 21.30 -20.87 7.19
CA VAL A 167 21.48 -20.77 5.73
C VAL A 167 22.43 -19.62 5.34
N PHE A 168 22.58 -18.59 6.17
CA PHE A 168 23.50 -17.47 5.88
C PHE A 168 24.93 -17.69 6.37
N ASP A 169 25.26 -18.90 6.82
CA ASP A 169 26.64 -19.32 7.09
C ASP A 169 27.34 -19.84 5.82
N ASN A 170 26.98 -19.25 4.69
CA ASN A 170 27.40 -19.72 3.38
C ASN A 170 27.96 -18.60 2.52
N GLU A 171 28.47 -17.54 3.13
CA GLU A 171 29.35 -16.62 2.44
C GLU A 171 30.54 -17.40 1.84
N GLU A 172 30.97 -18.47 2.51
CA GLU A 172 31.99 -19.39 2.04
C GLU A 172 31.54 -20.25 0.84
N LYS A 173 30.34 -20.84 0.85
CA LYS A 173 29.85 -21.59 -0.35
C LYS A 173 29.41 -20.67 -1.48
N SER A 174 28.98 -19.43 -1.20
CA SER A 174 28.68 -18.42 -2.23
C SER A 174 29.96 -17.92 -2.90
N LYS A 175 31.02 -17.66 -2.12
CA LYS A 175 32.37 -17.38 -2.64
C LYS A 175 32.92 -18.57 -3.43
N ARG A 176 32.80 -19.79 -2.91
CA ARG A 176 33.24 -21.01 -3.59
C ARG A 176 32.46 -21.27 -4.88
N LEU A 177 31.15 -21.04 -4.90
CA LEU A 177 30.35 -21.14 -6.11
C LEU A 177 30.77 -20.09 -7.16
N ALA A 178 31.04 -18.85 -6.73
CA ALA A 178 31.52 -17.79 -7.61
C ALA A 178 32.92 -18.09 -8.19
N GLU A 179 33.81 -18.68 -7.39
CA GLU A 179 35.13 -19.14 -7.85
C GLU A 179 35.01 -20.30 -8.84
N LEU A 180 34.17 -21.29 -8.55
CA LEU A 180 33.93 -22.45 -9.42
C LEU A 180 33.31 -22.06 -10.77
N LEU A 181 32.38 -21.10 -10.79
CA LEU A 181 31.78 -20.57 -12.02
C LEU A 181 32.75 -19.73 -12.86
N LYS A 182 33.82 -19.18 -12.25
CA LYS A 182 34.86 -18.41 -12.96
C LYS A 182 35.95 -19.31 -13.57
N SER A 183 36.04 -20.57 -13.13
CA SER A 183 37.00 -21.54 -13.65
C SER A 183 36.61 -22.04 -15.05
N LYS A 184 37.60 -22.25 -15.92
CA LYS A 184 37.41 -22.85 -17.26
C LYS A 184 37.49 -24.38 -17.25
N LYS A 185 37.70 -24.99 -16.08
CA LYS A 185 37.81 -26.45 -15.95
C LYS A 185 36.40 -27.08 -15.92
N PRO A 186 36.17 -28.16 -16.69
CA PRO A 186 34.87 -28.81 -16.73
C PRO A 186 34.46 -29.43 -15.37
N GLU A 187 35.44 -29.85 -14.55
CA GLU A 187 35.19 -30.42 -13.21
C GLU A 187 34.65 -29.37 -12.23
N ASP A 188 35.20 -28.16 -12.26
CA ASP A 188 34.77 -27.06 -11.39
C ASP A 188 33.34 -26.59 -11.75
N LEU A 189 33.00 -26.59 -13.04
CA LEU A 189 31.64 -26.28 -13.52
C LEU A 189 30.63 -27.36 -13.12
N GLN A 190 31.02 -28.63 -13.09
CA GLN A 190 30.16 -29.71 -12.59
C GLN A 190 29.88 -29.56 -11.09
N GLU A 191 30.90 -29.18 -10.30
CA GLU A 191 30.75 -28.92 -8.88
C GLU A 191 29.85 -27.69 -8.63
N ALA A 192 30.00 -26.62 -9.40
CA ALA A 192 29.10 -25.47 -9.35
C ALA A 192 27.64 -25.85 -9.64
N ASN A 193 27.40 -26.64 -10.70
CA ASN A 193 26.05 -27.12 -11.05
C ASN A 193 25.42 -27.99 -9.95
N ARG A 194 26.23 -28.79 -9.24
CA ARG A 194 25.78 -29.58 -8.09
C ARG A 194 25.36 -28.70 -6.91
N ILE A 195 26.14 -27.67 -6.61
CA ILE A 195 25.85 -26.69 -5.56
C ILE A 195 24.56 -25.93 -5.88
N ILE A 196 24.41 -25.43 -7.12
CA ILE A 196 23.20 -24.73 -7.57
C ILE A 196 21.97 -25.61 -7.41
N LYS A 197 22.04 -26.89 -7.83
CA LYS A 197 20.91 -27.81 -7.75
C LYS A 197 20.45 -28.10 -6.31
N ASN A 198 21.38 -28.15 -5.35
CA ASN A 198 21.04 -28.33 -3.95
C ASN A 198 20.44 -27.04 -3.35
N MET A 199 21.00 -25.87 -3.68
CA MET A 199 20.46 -24.59 -3.23
C MET A 199 19.04 -24.36 -3.72
N VAL A 200 18.74 -24.66 -4.99
CA VAL A 200 17.39 -24.53 -5.55
C VAL A 200 16.41 -25.47 -4.84
N LYS A 201 16.80 -26.71 -4.54
CA LYS A 201 15.94 -27.64 -3.79
C LYS A 201 15.68 -27.19 -2.35
N GLU A 202 16.69 -26.65 -1.68
CA GLU A 202 16.56 -26.10 -0.33
C GLU A 202 15.67 -24.86 -0.33
N ASP A 203 15.82 -23.99 -1.33
CA ASP A 203 15.01 -22.78 -1.51
C ASP A 203 13.55 -23.10 -1.84
N GLU A 204 13.30 -24.06 -2.74
CA GLU A 204 11.95 -24.58 -3.04
C GLU A 204 11.29 -25.18 -1.78
N ALA A 205 12.03 -25.95 -0.97
CA ALA A 205 11.53 -26.52 0.27
C ALA A 205 11.22 -25.44 1.33
N LEU A 206 12.06 -24.41 1.41
CA LEU A 206 11.84 -23.28 2.31
C LEU A 206 10.63 -22.45 1.87
N GLN A 207 10.51 -22.17 0.57
CA GLN A 207 9.39 -21.46 -0.02
C GLN A 207 8.06 -22.22 0.16
N GLN A 208 8.07 -23.55 0.05
CA GLN A 208 6.91 -24.38 0.37
C GLN A 208 6.51 -24.30 1.85
N LYS A 209 7.49 -24.35 2.78
CA LYS A 209 7.22 -24.19 4.22
C LYS A 209 6.64 -22.81 4.54
N VAL A 210 7.20 -21.75 3.96
CA VAL A 210 6.69 -20.37 4.13
C VAL A 210 5.28 -20.24 3.54
N SER A 211 5.06 -20.75 2.32
CA SER A 211 3.74 -20.73 1.67
C SER A 211 2.68 -21.48 2.47
N HIS A 212 3.02 -22.64 3.04
CA HIS A 212 2.13 -23.38 3.93
C HIS A 212 1.76 -22.57 5.17
N ARG A 213 2.75 -21.94 5.82
CA ARG A 213 2.53 -21.06 6.98
C ARG A 213 1.60 -19.89 6.65
N VAL A 214 1.83 -19.21 5.52
CA VAL A 214 1.00 -18.06 5.11
C VAL A 214 -0.45 -18.50 4.87
N SER A 215 -0.66 -19.59 4.13
CA SER A 215 -2.01 -20.13 3.86
C SER A 215 -2.77 -20.43 5.15
N THR A 216 -2.13 -21.12 6.10
CA THR A 216 -2.78 -21.46 7.38
C THR A 216 -3.12 -20.21 8.21
N LEU A 217 -2.25 -19.20 8.22
CA LEU A 217 -2.54 -17.94 8.92
C LEU A 217 -3.65 -17.13 8.25
N GLU A 218 -3.74 -17.15 6.92
CA GLU A 218 -4.83 -16.52 6.18
C GLU A 218 -6.17 -17.20 6.45
N GLU A 219 -6.20 -18.53 6.48
CA GLU A 219 -7.39 -19.32 6.88
C GLU A 219 -7.85 -18.96 8.29
N VAL A 220 -6.93 -18.88 9.25
CA VAL A 220 -7.22 -18.45 10.64
C VAL A 220 -7.83 -17.05 10.65
N ASN A 221 -7.21 -16.10 9.96
CA ASN A 221 -7.66 -14.71 9.93
C ASN A 221 -9.06 -14.57 9.31
N ASN A 222 -9.33 -15.30 8.23
CA ASN A 222 -10.63 -15.27 7.55
C ASN A 222 -11.72 -15.91 8.43
N SER A 223 -11.46 -17.07 9.02
CA SER A 223 -12.40 -17.75 9.92
C SER A 223 -12.72 -16.93 11.17
N VAL A 224 -11.72 -16.30 11.78
CA VAL A 224 -11.91 -15.43 12.95
C VAL A 224 -12.68 -14.15 12.58
N LYS A 225 -12.43 -13.56 11.41
CA LYS A 225 -13.20 -12.40 10.95
C LYS A 225 -14.66 -12.74 10.72
N LEU A 226 -14.93 -13.83 10.01
CA LEU A 226 -16.28 -14.29 9.74
C LEU A 226 -17.04 -14.63 11.03
N LEU A 227 -16.36 -15.30 11.98
CA LEU A 227 -16.94 -15.60 13.30
C LEU A 227 -17.28 -14.30 14.06
N ASN A 228 -16.40 -13.30 14.05
CA ASN A 228 -16.67 -11.99 14.67
C ASN A 228 -17.86 -11.26 14.01
N GLU A 229 -17.95 -11.30 12.68
CA GLU A 229 -19.05 -10.70 11.93
C GLU A 229 -20.38 -11.38 12.27
N MET A 230 -20.43 -12.71 12.23
CA MET A 230 -21.61 -13.49 12.62
C MET A 230 -22.01 -13.24 14.08
N LEU A 231 -21.05 -13.19 15.00
CA LEU A 231 -21.32 -12.88 16.42
C LEU A 231 -21.84 -11.46 16.63
N SER A 232 -21.44 -10.50 15.80
CA SER A 232 -21.90 -9.11 15.91
C SER A 232 -23.37 -8.92 15.50
N HIS A 233 -23.87 -9.81 14.63
CA HIS A 233 -25.25 -9.81 14.15
C HIS A 233 -26.15 -10.85 14.84
N PHE A 234 -25.58 -11.72 15.67
CA PHE A 234 -26.30 -12.76 16.37
C PHE A 234 -27.18 -12.21 17.51
N LYS A 235 -28.44 -12.63 17.52
CA LYS A 235 -29.39 -12.35 18.61
C LYS A 235 -30.04 -13.65 19.04
N ARG A 236 -29.92 -13.96 20.34
CA ARG A 236 -30.28 -15.25 20.95
C ARG A 236 -31.70 -15.75 20.57
N ASP A 237 -32.64 -14.81 20.44
CA ASP A 237 -34.07 -15.09 20.27
C ASP A 237 -34.61 -14.82 18.85
N GLU A 238 -33.82 -14.18 17.97
CA GLU A 238 -34.23 -13.80 16.60
C GLU A 238 -33.43 -14.55 15.52
N SER A 239 -32.26 -15.10 15.85
CA SER A 239 -31.40 -15.80 14.88
C SER A 239 -31.95 -17.19 14.53
N THR A 240 -31.83 -17.54 13.26
CA THR A 240 -32.35 -18.79 12.71
C THR A 240 -31.57 -20.00 13.24
N GLN A 241 -32.15 -21.19 13.14
CA GLN A 241 -31.47 -22.44 13.51
C GLN A 241 -30.23 -22.68 12.64
N GLU A 242 -30.28 -22.27 11.38
CA GLU A 242 -29.16 -22.32 10.43
C GLU A 242 -28.00 -21.42 10.87
N ASP A 243 -28.29 -20.22 11.39
CA ASP A 243 -27.26 -19.31 11.94
C ASP A 243 -26.57 -19.92 13.17
N LYS A 244 -27.32 -20.64 14.00
CA LYS A 244 -26.80 -21.32 15.20
C LYS A 244 -25.90 -22.50 14.85
N GLU A 245 -26.25 -23.25 13.80
CA GLU A 245 -25.44 -24.35 13.28
C GLU A 245 -24.17 -23.85 12.60
N LEU A 246 -24.28 -22.81 11.76
CA LEU A 246 -23.13 -22.17 11.12
C LEU A 246 -22.15 -21.58 12.13
N LEU A 247 -22.65 -20.94 13.20
CA LEU A 247 -21.81 -20.39 14.25
C LEU A 247 -21.05 -21.49 15.02
N LYS A 248 -21.72 -22.63 15.26
CA LYS A 248 -21.11 -23.80 15.89
C LYS A 248 -20.01 -24.41 15.02
N ASP A 249 -20.23 -24.49 13.71
CA ASP A 249 -19.24 -25.01 12.77
C ASP A 249 -18.02 -24.07 12.65
N LEU A 250 -18.25 -22.76 12.54
CA LEU A 250 -17.19 -21.75 12.53
C LEU A 250 -16.36 -21.76 13.82
N TYR A 251 -16.99 -21.97 14.97
CA TYR A 251 -16.29 -22.11 16.24
C TYR A 251 -15.39 -23.35 16.26
N ASN A 252 -15.93 -24.50 15.84
CA ASN A 252 -15.16 -25.75 15.76
C ASN A 252 -13.97 -25.64 14.80
N ASP A 253 -14.14 -24.93 13.70
CA ASP A 253 -13.06 -24.70 12.73
C ASP A 253 -12.01 -23.72 13.27
N CYS A 254 -12.42 -22.67 13.98
CA CYS A 254 -11.50 -21.79 14.70
C CYS A 254 -10.69 -22.53 15.77
N ASP A 255 -11.28 -23.53 16.43
CA ASP A 255 -10.59 -24.36 17.43
C ASP A 255 -9.55 -25.32 16.81
N LYS A 256 -9.90 -25.96 15.69
CA LYS A 256 -8.94 -26.78 14.91
C LYS A 256 -7.79 -25.92 14.40
N LEU A 257 -8.09 -24.74 13.87
CA LEU A 257 -7.11 -23.79 13.35
C LEU A 257 -6.21 -23.24 14.47
N ARG A 258 -6.76 -23.00 15.67
CA ARG A 258 -5.98 -22.65 16.87
C ARG A 258 -4.94 -23.72 17.19
N THR A 259 -5.32 -25.01 17.14
CA THR A 259 -4.40 -26.13 17.36
C THR A 259 -3.32 -26.20 16.29
N ALA A 260 -3.67 -25.93 15.02
CA ALA A 260 -2.71 -25.87 13.92
C ALA A 260 -1.71 -24.71 14.08
N VAL A 261 -2.17 -23.52 14.48
CA VAL A 261 -1.30 -22.36 14.76
C VAL A 261 -0.38 -22.63 15.94
N PHE A 262 -0.88 -23.27 17.00
CA PHE A 262 -0.06 -23.65 18.15
C PHE A 262 1.04 -24.64 17.74
N ARG A 263 0.72 -25.65 16.94
CA ARG A 263 1.72 -26.59 16.39
C ARG A 263 2.73 -25.87 15.51
N LEU A 264 2.29 -24.98 14.61
CA LEU A 264 3.19 -24.17 13.79
C LEU A 264 4.11 -23.28 14.63
N ALA A 265 3.62 -22.77 15.77
CA ALA A 265 4.39 -21.97 16.72
C ALA A 265 5.39 -22.81 17.56
N THR A 266 5.09 -24.08 17.80
CA THR A 266 5.97 -25.00 18.55
C THR A 266 7.03 -25.64 17.64
N GLU A 267 6.73 -25.84 16.36
CA GLU A 267 7.69 -26.27 15.34
C GLU A 267 8.67 -25.14 14.93
N THR A 268 8.50 -23.93 15.47
CA THR A 268 9.30 -22.72 15.21
C THR A 268 10.19 -22.29 16.38
N ASP A 269 10.61 -23.19 17.27
CA ASP A 269 11.43 -22.86 18.46
C ASP A 269 12.78 -22.13 18.22
N ASP A 270 13.10 -21.73 16.98
CA ASP A 270 14.24 -20.84 16.63
C ASP A 270 13.86 -19.56 15.81
N ASP A 271 12.56 -19.27 15.59
CA ASP A 271 12.06 -18.20 14.68
C ASP A 271 11.23 -17.12 15.43
N ASP A 272 11.88 -16.15 16.10
CA ASP A 272 11.22 -15.09 16.88
C ASP A 272 10.37 -14.09 16.06
N SER A 273 10.46 -14.07 14.72
CA SER A 273 9.59 -13.21 13.90
C SER A 273 8.16 -13.75 13.76
N ALA A 274 7.96 -15.05 14.00
CA ALA A 274 6.64 -15.70 13.93
C ALA A 274 5.86 -15.61 15.25
N LEU A 275 6.57 -15.40 16.37
CA LEU A 275 5.95 -15.23 17.69
C LEU A 275 5.08 -13.98 17.75
N GLY A 276 5.40 -12.90 17.02
CA GLY A 276 4.57 -11.69 17.00
C GLY A 276 3.16 -11.92 16.45
N ASN A 277 3.05 -12.63 15.32
CA ASN A 277 1.76 -12.96 14.71
C ASN A 277 1.02 -14.09 15.46
N ALA A 278 1.76 -15.07 15.98
CA ALA A 278 1.19 -16.10 16.86
C ALA A 278 0.67 -15.49 18.17
N HIS A 279 1.40 -14.59 18.83
CA HIS A 279 0.96 -13.87 20.03
C HIS A 279 -0.20 -12.91 19.75
N TYR A 280 -0.25 -12.25 18.59
CA TYR A 280 -1.39 -11.40 18.21
C TYR A 280 -2.66 -12.24 18.01
N SER A 281 -2.55 -13.38 17.33
CA SER A 281 -3.64 -14.35 17.22
C SER A 281 -4.01 -14.94 18.59
N GLN A 282 -3.03 -15.32 19.42
CA GLN A 282 -3.23 -15.84 20.78
C GLN A 282 -3.91 -14.82 21.70
N SER A 283 -3.56 -13.53 21.61
CA SER A 283 -4.17 -12.43 22.36
C SER A 283 -5.61 -12.18 21.92
N ASN A 284 -5.90 -12.29 20.62
CA ASN A 284 -7.28 -12.29 20.13
C ASN A 284 -8.08 -13.45 20.70
N TYR A 285 -7.53 -14.68 20.76
CA TYR A 285 -8.16 -15.83 21.42
C TYR A 285 -8.30 -15.66 22.96
N ALA A 286 -7.37 -14.99 23.64
CA ALA A 286 -7.48 -14.70 25.07
C ALA A 286 -8.60 -13.68 25.38
N SER A 287 -8.85 -12.75 24.46
CA SER A 287 -10.00 -11.83 24.54
C SER A 287 -11.35 -12.57 24.38
N PHE A 288 -11.38 -13.68 23.64
CA PHE A 288 -12.54 -14.55 23.49
C PHE A 288 -12.90 -15.25 24.82
N GLY A 289 -11.94 -15.89 25.49
CA GLY A 289 -12.19 -16.55 26.79
C GLY A 289 -12.73 -15.60 27.88
N SER A 290 -12.35 -14.32 27.81
CA SER A 290 -12.83 -13.28 28.73
C SER A 290 -14.24 -12.77 28.39
N ARG A 291 -14.66 -12.86 27.11
CA ARG A 291 -16.00 -12.47 26.64
C ARG A 291 -17.03 -13.57 26.89
N GLU A 292 -16.64 -14.84 26.78
CA GLU A 292 -17.47 -16.00 27.13
C GLU A 292 -17.82 -16.04 28.63
N LEU A 293 -16.87 -15.68 29.52
CA LEU A 293 -17.07 -15.62 30.97
C LEU A 293 -18.11 -14.58 31.43
N ARG A 294 -18.54 -13.67 30.55
CA ARG A 294 -19.64 -12.72 30.83
C ARG A 294 -20.99 -13.11 30.21
N ALA A 295 -21.03 -14.13 29.34
CA ALA A 295 -22.20 -14.42 28.50
C ALA A 295 -22.88 -15.78 28.75
N GLY A 296 -22.43 -16.57 29.72
CA GLY A 296 -23.09 -17.82 30.06
C GLY A 296 -22.70 -18.36 31.44
N GLU A 297 -23.43 -17.96 32.47
CA GLU A 297 -23.73 -18.92 33.54
C GLU A 297 -24.81 -19.88 33.01
N GLU A 298 -24.58 -21.15 33.32
CA GLU A 298 -25.42 -22.33 33.08
C GLU A 298 -25.27 -23.08 31.73
N ASN A 299 -24.46 -24.13 31.86
CA ASN A 299 -24.54 -25.44 31.20
C ASN A 299 -23.90 -25.67 29.84
N ILE A 300 -22.57 -25.59 29.79
CA ILE A 300 -21.73 -26.62 29.13
C ILE A 300 -20.46 -26.86 29.99
N HIS A 301 -20.37 -28.00 30.68
CA HIS A 301 -19.18 -28.51 31.41
C HIS A 301 -18.78 -29.88 30.82
N PRO A 302 -17.56 -30.44 31.04
CA PRO A 302 -16.34 -29.86 31.64
C PRO A 302 -15.06 -30.22 30.84
N ALA A 303 -14.41 -29.26 30.18
CA ALA A 303 -13.03 -29.44 29.70
C ALA A 303 -12.14 -28.20 29.88
N LEU A 304 -12.67 -27.12 30.46
CA LEU A 304 -12.02 -25.80 30.47
C LEU A 304 -11.43 -25.40 31.82
N THR A 305 -11.31 -26.29 32.80
CA THR A 305 -10.85 -25.93 34.16
C THR A 305 -9.38 -26.27 34.46
N THR A 306 -8.59 -26.69 33.48
CA THR A 306 -7.18 -27.03 33.73
C THR A 306 -6.30 -26.30 32.75
N PHE A 307 -5.79 -25.13 33.13
CA PHE A 307 -4.45 -24.63 32.86
C PHE A 307 -4.35 -23.21 33.45
N SER A 308 -3.96 -23.13 34.72
CA SER A 308 -3.42 -21.90 35.31
C SER A 308 -1.90 -21.92 35.19
N PHE A 309 -1.33 -20.78 34.81
CA PHE A 309 0.07 -20.42 35.07
C PHE A 309 0.13 -19.00 35.68
N PRO A 310 1.23 -18.65 36.38
CA PRO A 310 1.20 -17.96 37.66
C PRO A 310 1.04 -16.44 37.53
N ALA A 311 0.55 -15.88 38.63
CA ALA A 311 0.19 -14.49 38.81
C ALA A 311 1.38 -13.51 38.75
N GLY A 312 1.09 -12.34 38.19
CA GLY A 312 1.90 -11.13 38.21
C GLY A 312 1.64 -10.37 36.90
N ILE A 313 0.57 -9.57 36.76
CA ILE A 313 0.36 -8.30 37.45
C ILE A 313 -1.15 -7.97 37.43
N THR A 314 -1.62 -7.41 38.54
CA THR A 314 -2.97 -6.97 38.87
C THR A 314 -3.57 -5.90 37.93
N PRO A 315 -4.89 -5.92 37.68
CA PRO A 315 -5.61 -4.73 37.22
C PRO A 315 -6.83 -4.40 38.10
N VAL A 316 -6.96 -3.14 38.55
CA VAL A 316 -8.23 -2.48 38.95
C VAL A 316 -7.98 -0.96 39.16
N PRO A 317 -8.99 -0.04 39.09
CA PRO A 317 -9.98 0.17 38.02
C PRO A 317 -10.43 1.64 37.77
N SER A 318 -11.23 1.83 36.71
CA SER A 318 -12.40 2.73 36.53
C SER A 318 -12.36 4.25 36.82
N ALA A 319 -12.87 5.04 35.86
CA ALA A 319 -14.01 5.95 36.07
C ALA A 319 -14.71 6.37 34.76
N LEU A 320 -16.03 6.18 34.71
CA LEU A 320 -17.01 6.75 33.77
C LEU A 320 -17.68 7.99 34.40
N THR A 321 -18.15 8.92 33.56
CA THR A 321 -19.36 9.75 33.77
C THR A 321 -19.89 10.15 32.37
N SER A 322 -20.99 9.56 31.84
CA SER A 322 -22.43 9.78 32.06
C SER A 322 -23.01 11.09 31.51
N ALA A 323 -23.86 10.99 30.46
CA ALA A 323 -25.22 11.55 30.43
C ALA A 323 -26.06 10.97 29.28
N LYS A 324 -27.36 10.74 29.56
CA LYS A 324 -28.40 9.99 28.81
C LYS A 324 -29.23 10.89 27.84
N PRO A 325 -30.12 10.29 26.99
CA PRO A 325 -30.83 10.88 25.85
C PRO A 325 -32.31 11.21 26.12
N GLN A 326 -33.00 11.83 25.15
CA GLN A 326 -34.47 11.80 25.03
C GLN A 326 -34.93 11.56 23.59
N SER A 327 -35.93 10.69 23.49
CA SER A 327 -36.66 10.17 22.33
C SER A 327 -37.68 11.15 21.75
N PHE A 328 -38.20 10.90 20.54
CA PHE A 328 -39.57 10.41 20.28
C PHE A 328 -39.75 10.18 18.76
N ALA A 329 -40.43 9.08 18.42
CA ALA A 329 -40.75 8.60 17.07
C ALA A 329 -42.16 9.08 16.63
N PRO A 330 -42.87 8.37 15.73
CA PRO A 330 -42.91 8.56 14.28
C PRO A 330 -44.33 8.94 13.79
N ASP A 331 -44.55 9.10 12.48
CA ASP A 331 -45.72 8.54 11.76
C ASP A 331 -45.72 8.93 10.27
N SER A 332 -46.11 7.96 9.43
CA SER A 332 -46.62 8.10 8.05
C SER A 332 -47.98 7.36 8.04
N PRO A 333 -48.98 7.63 7.16
CA PRO A 333 -48.91 7.12 5.77
C PRO A 333 -49.81 7.77 4.65
N LEU A 334 -49.42 7.49 3.38
CA LEU A 334 -50.18 7.07 2.17
C LEU A 334 -51.40 7.85 1.56
N PHE A 335 -51.31 8.23 0.25
CA PHE A 335 -51.93 7.56 -0.95
C PHE A 335 -52.18 8.48 -2.19
N ARG A 336 -52.10 7.85 -3.40
CA ARG A 336 -52.84 8.10 -4.69
C ARG A 336 -52.31 9.17 -5.68
N SER A 337 -52.34 9.09 -7.03
CA SER A 337 -52.48 8.06 -8.09
C SER A 337 -52.49 8.75 -9.49
N LEU A 338 -51.82 8.15 -10.51
CA LEU A 338 -52.05 8.14 -11.99
C LEU A 338 -52.15 9.42 -12.88
N SER A 339 -51.43 9.37 -14.01
CA SER A 339 -51.36 10.27 -15.21
C SER A 339 -52.59 10.12 -16.18
N PRO A 340 -52.73 10.73 -17.41
CA PRO A 340 -51.78 11.43 -18.32
C PRO A 340 -52.30 12.63 -19.21
N THR A 341 -51.41 13.13 -20.10
CA THR A 341 -51.59 13.72 -21.48
C THR A 341 -51.15 15.20 -21.75
N LEU A 342 -50.34 15.39 -22.81
CA LEU A 342 -49.80 16.61 -23.49
C LEU A 342 -50.88 17.42 -24.27
N PRO A 343 -50.63 18.58 -24.95
CA PRO A 343 -49.36 19.30 -25.28
C PRO A 343 -49.36 20.81 -24.85
N THR A 344 -48.26 21.58 -24.89
CA THR A 344 -47.87 22.45 -26.02
C THR A 344 -46.63 23.28 -25.65
N SER A 345 -45.73 23.41 -26.64
CA SER A 345 -44.54 24.27 -26.80
C SER A 345 -44.23 25.38 -25.78
N GLN A 346 -43.06 25.30 -25.15
CA GLN A 346 -42.16 26.44 -24.99
C GLN A 346 -40.70 25.98 -25.16
N SER A 347 -39.99 26.70 -26.03
CA SER A 347 -38.59 26.56 -26.37
C SER A 347 -37.68 26.86 -25.18
N SER A 348 -36.92 25.86 -24.74
CA SER A 348 -35.66 26.07 -24.03
C SER A 348 -34.61 25.21 -24.72
N SER A 349 -33.57 25.88 -25.24
CA SER A 349 -32.40 25.32 -25.92
C SER A 349 -31.91 24.00 -25.32
N GLY A 350 -32.37 22.88 -25.89
CA GLY A 350 -31.76 21.58 -25.68
C GLY A 350 -30.43 21.58 -26.43
N SER A 351 -29.33 21.73 -25.71
CA SER A 351 -28.03 21.31 -26.23
C SER A 351 -28.10 19.78 -26.37
N ASP A 352 -28.15 19.30 -27.61
CA ASP A 352 -28.10 17.86 -27.88
C ASP A 352 -26.85 17.27 -27.22
N ILE A 353 -27.01 16.43 -26.19
CA ILE A 353 -25.93 15.80 -25.40
C ILE A 353 -25.33 14.60 -26.18
N SER A 354 -25.59 14.52 -27.49
CA SER A 354 -25.19 13.36 -28.29
C SER A 354 -23.68 13.36 -28.56
N LEU A 355 -23.05 12.20 -28.34
CA LEU A 355 -21.66 11.95 -28.71
C LEU A 355 -21.54 11.17 -30.04
N SER A 356 -22.64 10.88 -30.73
CA SER A 356 -22.65 10.02 -31.92
C SER A 356 -21.71 10.52 -33.02
N SER A 357 -21.69 11.84 -33.29
CA SER A 357 -20.85 12.48 -34.32
C SER A 357 -19.43 12.86 -33.86
N VAL A 358 -19.11 12.76 -32.56
CA VAL A 358 -17.80 13.18 -32.04
C VAL A 358 -16.79 12.04 -32.18
N PHE A 359 -15.77 12.26 -32.99
CA PHE A 359 -14.62 11.38 -33.15
C PHE A 359 -13.34 12.20 -32.96
N VAL A 360 -12.46 11.71 -32.10
CA VAL A 360 -11.17 12.34 -31.79
C VAL A 360 -10.09 11.34 -32.17
N PRO A 361 -9.25 11.61 -33.18
CA PRO A 361 -8.13 10.73 -33.54
C PRO A 361 -7.05 10.78 -32.46
N LEU A 362 -6.32 9.67 -32.26
CA LEU A 362 -5.33 9.54 -31.20
C LEU A 362 -4.20 10.58 -31.33
N GLU A 363 -3.82 10.93 -32.57
CA GLU A 363 -2.73 11.86 -32.88
C GLU A 363 -3.06 13.32 -32.51
N ALA A 364 -4.35 13.66 -32.42
CA ALA A 364 -4.79 15.00 -32.04
C ALA A 364 -4.86 15.21 -30.52
N ILE A 365 -4.70 14.14 -29.73
CA ILE A 365 -4.82 14.19 -28.28
C ILE A 365 -3.50 14.67 -27.68
N LYS A 366 -3.54 15.83 -27.02
CA LYS A 366 -2.43 16.29 -26.19
C LYS A 366 -2.57 15.71 -24.77
N PRO A 367 -1.54 15.04 -24.25
CA PRO A 367 -1.59 14.50 -22.89
C PRO A 367 -1.62 15.65 -21.87
N SER A 368 -2.47 15.50 -20.85
CA SER A 368 -2.49 16.42 -19.70
C SER A 368 -1.33 16.19 -18.74
N LYS A 369 -1.18 17.11 -17.78
CA LYS A 369 -0.23 16.98 -16.68
C LYS A 369 -0.79 16.17 -15.51
N GLU A 370 -2.06 15.76 -15.58
CA GLU A 370 -2.71 14.97 -14.54
C GLU A 370 -2.17 13.53 -14.54
N CYS A 371 -2.02 12.97 -13.34
CA CYS A 371 -1.60 11.58 -13.20
C CYS A 371 -2.66 10.63 -13.77
N PRO A 372 -2.26 9.58 -14.52
CA PRO A 372 -3.21 8.59 -14.99
C PRO A 372 -3.91 7.88 -13.83
N VAL A 373 -5.19 7.58 -14.00
CA VAL A 373 -5.99 6.91 -12.97
C VAL A 373 -6.07 5.43 -13.27
N THR A 374 -5.66 4.59 -12.31
CA THR A 374 -5.74 3.14 -12.41
C THR A 374 -7.18 2.67 -12.25
N ALA A 375 -7.74 2.07 -13.30
CA ALA A 375 -9.02 1.39 -13.27
C ALA A 375 -8.89 -0.03 -12.71
N TYR A 376 -7.87 -0.75 -13.19
CA TYR A 376 -7.65 -2.17 -12.91
C TYR A 376 -6.14 -2.48 -12.89
N ASP A 377 -5.68 -3.28 -11.93
CA ASP A 377 -4.29 -3.77 -11.84
C ASP A 377 -4.26 -5.11 -11.09
N LYS A 378 -4.36 -6.22 -11.83
CA LYS A 378 -4.27 -7.58 -11.28
C LYS A 378 -3.69 -8.54 -12.31
N ASP A 379 -2.99 -9.57 -11.84
CA ASP A 379 -2.43 -10.65 -12.67
C ASP A 379 -1.54 -10.17 -13.83
N GLY A 380 -0.86 -9.03 -13.65
CA GLY A 380 0.00 -8.42 -14.67
C GLY A 380 -0.78 -7.72 -15.80
N VAL A 381 -2.11 -7.61 -15.73
CA VAL A 381 -2.91 -6.81 -16.65
C VAL A 381 -3.31 -5.51 -15.96
N ARG A 382 -2.98 -4.38 -16.58
CA ARG A 382 -3.24 -3.05 -16.02
C ARG A 382 -4.05 -2.18 -16.98
N VAL A 383 -5.03 -1.45 -16.47
CA VAL A 383 -5.85 -0.49 -17.22
C VAL A 383 -5.75 0.89 -16.57
N LEU A 384 -5.29 1.87 -17.35
CA LEU A 384 -5.04 3.25 -16.94
C LEU A 384 -5.89 4.21 -17.78
N LEU A 385 -6.40 5.28 -17.16
CA LEU A 385 -7.06 6.38 -17.84
C LEU A 385 -6.12 7.59 -17.86
N HIS A 386 -5.73 8.02 -19.05
CA HIS A 386 -4.96 9.24 -19.28
C HIS A 386 -5.90 10.34 -19.75
N PHE A 387 -5.96 11.47 -19.06
CA PHE A 387 -6.84 12.59 -19.45
C PHE A 387 -6.14 13.50 -20.45
N ALA A 388 -6.88 14.00 -21.44
CA ALA A 388 -6.37 14.98 -22.41
C ALA A 388 -6.44 16.40 -21.85
N THR A 389 -5.52 17.28 -22.27
CA THR A 389 -5.58 18.70 -21.94
C THR A 389 -6.76 19.38 -22.60
N ASP A 390 -6.88 19.21 -23.92
CA ASP A 390 -7.81 19.94 -24.76
C ASP A 390 -9.15 19.17 -24.89
N PRO A 391 -10.31 19.86 -24.86
CA PRO A 391 -11.58 19.22 -25.16
C PRO A 391 -11.74 19.04 -26.68
N PRO A 392 -12.69 18.22 -27.17
CA PRO A 392 -12.96 18.12 -28.59
C PRO A 392 -13.40 19.48 -29.17
N PRO A 393 -13.04 19.80 -30.43
CA PRO A 393 -13.45 21.06 -31.06
C PRO A 393 -14.96 21.27 -30.99
N GLY A 394 -15.38 22.41 -30.43
CA GLY A 394 -16.80 22.79 -30.31
C GLY A 394 -17.58 22.10 -29.17
N ARG A 395 -16.94 21.27 -28.33
CA ARG A 395 -17.58 20.55 -27.22
C ARG A 395 -16.78 20.67 -25.91
N PRO A 396 -16.80 21.85 -25.25
CA PRO A 396 -16.06 22.07 -24.00
C PRO A 396 -16.63 21.27 -22.82
N ASP A 397 -17.84 20.74 -22.95
CA ASP A 397 -18.51 19.88 -21.96
C ASP A 397 -18.05 18.42 -22.01
N VAL A 398 -17.13 18.08 -22.93
CA VAL A 398 -16.64 16.71 -23.14
C VAL A 398 -15.20 16.56 -22.68
N LEU A 399 -14.98 15.64 -21.74
CA LEU A 399 -13.67 15.16 -21.35
C LEU A 399 -13.21 14.05 -22.32
N VAL A 400 -11.99 14.17 -22.82
CA VAL A 400 -11.32 13.10 -23.57
C VAL A 400 -10.37 12.36 -22.65
N ALA A 401 -10.47 11.04 -22.62
CA ALA A 401 -9.54 10.17 -21.94
C ALA A 401 -9.02 9.08 -22.89
N VAL A 402 -7.73 8.79 -22.83
CA VAL A 402 -7.11 7.63 -23.49
C VAL A 402 -7.00 6.52 -22.46
N VAL A 403 -7.73 5.44 -22.70
CA VAL A 403 -7.63 4.22 -21.90
C VAL A 403 -6.47 3.39 -22.42
N SER A 404 -5.46 3.18 -21.61
CA SER A 404 -4.28 2.36 -21.91
C SER A 404 -4.36 1.05 -21.13
N MET A 405 -4.43 -0.07 -21.84
CA MET A 405 -4.39 -1.42 -21.26
C MET A 405 -3.01 -2.00 -21.55
N LEU A 406 -2.31 -2.52 -20.55
CA LEU A 406 -0.97 -3.07 -20.68
C LEU A 406 -0.92 -4.50 -20.16
N ASN A 407 -0.12 -5.34 -20.81
CA ASN A 407 0.18 -6.69 -20.36
C ASN A 407 1.64 -6.83 -19.94
N THR A 408 1.86 -7.05 -18.64
CA THR A 408 3.14 -7.45 -18.04
C THR A 408 3.11 -8.90 -17.53
N ALA A 409 2.06 -9.66 -17.83
CA ALA A 409 1.98 -11.08 -17.51
C ALA A 409 2.79 -11.92 -18.51
N PRO A 410 3.32 -13.10 -18.10
CA PRO A 410 4.00 -14.03 -19.01
C PRO A 410 3.03 -14.76 -19.96
N LEU A 411 1.73 -14.47 -19.87
CA LEU A 411 0.67 -15.11 -20.65
C LEU A 411 0.07 -14.14 -21.67
N LEU A 412 -0.45 -14.70 -22.77
CA LEU A 412 -1.15 -13.98 -23.81
C LEU A 412 -2.54 -13.54 -23.31
N VAL A 413 -2.92 -12.31 -23.60
CA VAL A 413 -4.26 -11.78 -23.30
C VAL A 413 -5.06 -11.66 -24.59
N LYS A 414 -6.27 -12.23 -24.62
CA LYS A 414 -7.18 -12.19 -25.79
C LYS A 414 -8.57 -11.67 -25.43
N ASN A 415 -9.33 -11.32 -26.46
CA ASN A 415 -10.74 -10.92 -26.36
C ASN A 415 -10.98 -9.81 -25.33
N VAL A 416 -10.10 -8.81 -25.31
CA VAL A 416 -10.21 -7.69 -24.38
C VAL A 416 -11.41 -6.83 -24.77
N VAL A 417 -12.37 -6.72 -23.85
CA VAL A 417 -13.58 -5.91 -24.00
C VAL A 417 -13.76 -5.05 -22.76
N LEU A 418 -13.74 -3.74 -22.95
CA LEU A 418 -14.06 -2.76 -21.93
C LEU A 418 -15.46 -2.18 -22.18
N GLN A 419 -16.29 -2.23 -21.15
CA GLN A 419 -17.59 -1.57 -21.10
C GLN A 419 -17.60 -0.56 -19.97
N VAL A 420 -18.23 0.58 -20.20
CA VAL A 420 -18.31 1.68 -19.22
C VAL A 420 -19.75 2.17 -19.09
N ALA A 421 -20.12 2.56 -17.88
CA ALA A 421 -21.41 3.12 -17.55
C ALA A 421 -21.23 4.36 -16.66
N VAL A 422 -21.99 5.41 -16.97
CA VAL A 422 -21.95 6.70 -16.27
C VAL A 422 -23.35 7.08 -15.81
N PRO A 423 -23.51 8.07 -14.90
CA PRO A 423 -24.82 8.51 -14.42
C PRO A 423 -25.69 9.01 -15.58
N LYS A 424 -27.02 8.97 -15.40
CA LYS A 424 -27.98 9.35 -16.45
C LYS A 424 -27.85 10.81 -16.92
N SER A 425 -27.30 11.69 -16.09
CA SER A 425 -26.98 13.08 -16.42
C SER A 425 -25.80 13.23 -17.39
N MET A 426 -25.05 12.16 -17.64
CA MET A 426 -23.83 12.15 -18.46
C MET A 426 -23.99 11.19 -19.66
N LYS A 427 -23.12 11.36 -20.66
CA LYS A 427 -23.00 10.43 -21.78
C LYS A 427 -21.56 10.00 -21.95
N VAL A 428 -21.36 8.71 -22.19
CA VAL A 428 -20.04 8.14 -22.47
C VAL A 428 -20.04 7.48 -23.84
N LYS A 429 -18.95 7.64 -24.58
CA LYS A 429 -18.70 6.96 -25.85
C LYS A 429 -17.29 6.40 -25.84
N LEU A 430 -17.17 5.09 -26.05
CA LEU A 430 -15.91 4.44 -26.36
C LEU A 430 -15.76 4.36 -27.88
N GLN A 431 -14.63 4.84 -28.38
CA GLN A 431 -14.24 4.60 -29.76
C GLN A 431 -13.70 3.16 -29.91
N PRO A 432 -13.55 2.65 -31.16
CA PRO A 432 -12.93 1.35 -31.38
C PRO A 432 -11.54 1.28 -30.73
N PRO A 433 -11.19 0.17 -30.04
CA PRO A 433 -9.85 -0.02 -29.51
C PRO A 433 -8.85 -0.26 -30.65
N SER A 434 -7.58 0.01 -30.40
CA SER A 434 -6.47 -0.30 -31.31
C SER A 434 -6.28 -1.80 -31.56
N GLY A 435 -6.75 -2.65 -30.65
CA GLY A 435 -6.71 -4.10 -30.76
C GLY A 435 -7.55 -4.77 -29.67
N THR A 436 -7.60 -6.10 -29.71
CA THR A 436 -8.33 -6.94 -28.74
C THR A 436 -7.44 -8.01 -28.10
N GLU A 437 -6.15 -8.02 -28.42
CA GLU A 437 -5.16 -8.97 -27.90
C GLU A 437 -3.88 -8.24 -27.48
N MET A 438 -3.21 -8.72 -26.44
CA MET A 438 -1.91 -8.21 -25.97
C MET A 438 -0.95 -9.38 -25.78
N ALA A 439 0.22 -9.29 -26.43
CA ALA A 439 1.25 -10.32 -26.39
C ALA A 439 1.78 -10.55 -24.96
N PRO A 440 2.31 -11.75 -24.66
CA PRO A 440 3.01 -12.02 -23.40
C PRO A 440 4.15 -11.02 -23.16
N PHE A 441 4.40 -10.72 -21.91
CA PHE A 441 5.50 -9.85 -21.52
C PHE A 441 6.85 -10.46 -21.90
N ASN A 442 7.64 -9.70 -22.64
CA ASN A 442 9.01 -10.03 -22.98
C ASN A 442 9.92 -8.93 -22.42
N PRO A 443 10.84 -9.23 -21.49
CA PRO A 443 11.74 -8.24 -20.88
C PRO A 443 12.61 -7.46 -21.88
N PHE A 444 12.80 -7.99 -23.10
CA PHE A 444 13.61 -7.36 -24.15
C PHE A 444 12.81 -6.47 -25.11
N MET A 445 11.48 -6.42 -24.96
CA MET A 445 10.60 -5.62 -25.80
C MET A 445 9.69 -4.74 -24.93
N PRO A 446 9.22 -3.58 -25.43
CA PRO A 446 8.20 -2.82 -24.73
C PRO A 446 6.94 -3.66 -24.46
N PRO A 447 6.27 -3.49 -23.31
CA PRO A 447 5.03 -4.20 -23.00
C PRO A 447 3.97 -3.98 -24.09
N SER A 448 3.27 -5.06 -24.46
CA SER A 448 2.15 -4.97 -25.40
C SER A 448 0.99 -4.22 -24.76
N SER A 449 0.36 -3.34 -25.52
CA SER A 449 -0.71 -2.48 -25.03
C SER A 449 -1.85 -2.30 -26.03
N ILE A 450 -3.04 -2.05 -25.51
CA ILE A 450 -4.23 -1.62 -26.27
C ILE A 450 -4.61 -0.23 -25.78
N THR A 451 -4.67 0.72 -26.70
CA THR A 451 -5.26 2.04 -26.46
C THR A 451 -6.70 2.11 -26.96
N GLN A 452 -7.58 2.75 -26.20
CA GLN A 452 -8.97 3.01 -26.57
C GLN A 452 -9.40 4.40 -26.12
N ILE A 453 -9.99 5.19 -27.01
CA ILE A 453 -10.40 6.57 -26.70
C ILE A 453 -11.78 6.57 -26.06
N MET A 454 -11.91 7.25 -24.92
CA MET A 454 -13.15 7.44 -24.19
C MET A 454 -13.52 8.92 -24.19
N LEU A 455 -14.76 9.21 -24.56
CA LEU A 455 -15.36 10.55 -24.53
C LEU A 455 -16.44 10.57 -23.46
N LEU A 456 -16.39 11.54 -22.56
CA LEU A 456 -17.36 11.72 -21.47
C LEU A 456 -17.96 13.12 -21.52
N ALA A 457 -19.23 13.23 -21.88
CA ALA A 457 -19.99 14.47 -21.81
C ALA A 457 -20.61 14.65 -20.42
N ASN A 458 -20.35 15.80 -19.79
CA ASN A 458 -20.90 16.19 -18.50
C ASN A 458 -21.46 17.63 -18.55
N PRO A 459 -22.63 17.84 -19.16
CA PRO A 459 -23.19 19.18 -19.35
C PRO A 459 -23.59 19.86 -18.04
N LEU A 460 -23.98 19.08 -17.02
CA LEU A 460 -24.43 19.59 -15.71
C LEU A 460 -23.27 19.86 -14.74
N LYS A 461 -22.03 19.59 -15.15
CA LYS A 461 -20.82 19.75 -14.33
C LYS A 461 -20.89 19.02 -12.97
N GLU A 462 -21.58 17.89 -12.92
CA GLU A 462 -21.73 17.10 -11.71
C GLU A 462 -20.48 16.25 -11.43
N LYS A 463 -20.32 15.80 -10.17
CA LYS A 463 -19.23 14.88 -9.80
C LYS A 463 -19.32 13.58 -10.60
N VAL A 464 -18.26 13.25 -11.31
CA VAL A 464 -18.19 12.04 -12.15
C VAL A 464 -17.99 10.80 -11.29
N ARG A 465 -18.80 9.77 -11.57
CA ARG A 465 -18.62 8.39 -11.09
C ARG A 465 -18.85 7.44 -12.24
N MET A 466 -17.84 6.66 -12.61
CA MET A 466 -17.93 5.75 -13.75
C MET A 466 -17.77 4.31 -13.29
N ARG A 467 -18.71 3.45 -13.67
CA ARG A 467 -18.56 2.00 -13.51
C ARG A 467 -17.97 1.41 -14.77
N TYR A 468 -17.11 0.42 -14.61
CA TYR A 468 -16.56 -0.33 -15.74
C TYR A 468 -16.79 -1.83 -15.54
N LYS A 469 -16.84 -2.54 -16.66
CA LYS A 469 -16.76 -3.99 -16.75
C LYS A 469 -15.69 -4.35 -17.78
N LEU A 470 -14.66 -5.05 -17.34
CA LEU A 470 -13.54 -5.51 -18.14
C LEU A 470 -13.66 -7.03 -18.31
N THR A 471 -13.63 -7.52 -19.54
CA THR A 471 -13.66 -8.95 -19.86
C THR A 471 -12.49 -9.28 -20.77
N PHE A 472 -11.74 -10.33 -20.46
CA PHE A 472 -10.63 -10.81 -21.28
C PHE A 472 -10.33 -12.28 -20.96
N ILE A 473 -9.47 -12.90 -21.77
CA ILE A 473 -8.95 -14.26 -21.57
C ILE A 473 -7.45 -14.14 -21.33
N LEU A 474 -6.96 -14.62 -20.19
CA LEU A 474 -5.53 -14.67 -19.84
C LEU A 474 -5.05 -16.11 -19.92
N GLY A 475 -4.25 -16.44 -20.94
CA GLY A 475 -3.99 -17.84 -21.30
C GLY A 475 -5.29 -18.52 -21.70
N ASP A 476 -5.76 -19.46 -20.88
CA ASP A 476 -7.03 -20.18 -21.05
C ASP A 476 -8.12 -19.74 -20.05
N ARG A 477 -7.80 -18.82 -19.13
CA ARG A 477 -8.71 -18.39 -18.07
C ARG A 477 -9.50 -17.16 -18.50
N GLN A 478 -10.83 -17.29 -18.56
CA GLN A 478 -11.71 -16.13 -18.76
C GLN A 478 -11.82 -15.32 -17.46
N VAL A 479 -11.55 -14.02 -17.55
CA VAL A 479 -11.62 -13.06 -16.44
C VAL A 479 -12.70 -12.04 -16.74
N THR A 480 -13.60 -11.80 -15.78
CA THR A 480 -14.61 -10.74 -15.84
C THR A 480 -14.56 -9.95 -14.54
N GLU A 481 -14.17 -8.69 -14.65
CA GLU A 481 -13.95 -7.82 -13.50
C GLU A 481 -14.80 -6.56 -13.67
N SER A 482 -15.34 -6.06 -12.56
CA SER A 482 -16.15 -4.84 -12.55
C SER A 482 -15.70 -3.94 -11.41
N GLY A 483 -15.73 -2.64 -11.62
CA GLY A 483 -15.28 -1.67 -10.63
C GLY A 483 -15.91 -0.31 -10.83
N GLU A 484 -15.62 0.60 -9.90
CA GLU A 484 -16.07 1.98 -9.93
C GLU A 484 -14.88 2.94 -9.81
N ILE A 485 -14.84 3.95 -10.68
CA ILE A 485 -13.83 4.99 -10.71
C ILE A 485 -14.50 6.29 -10.29
N VAL A 486 -13.98 6.91 -9.24
CA VAL A 486 -14.45 8.20 -8.70
C VAL A 486 -13.39 9.31 -8.81
N LYS A 487 -12.14 8.93 -9.11
CA LYS A 487 -11.01 9.86 -9.27
C LYS A 487 -11.00 10.39 -10.70
N PHE A 488 -11.71 11.48 -10.95
CA PHE A 488 -11.67 12.23 -12.20
C PHE A 488 -11.15 13.64 -11.95
N PRO A 489 -10.52 14.30 -12.94
CA PRO A 489 -10.13 15.70 -12.81
C PRO A 489 -11.34 16.59 -12.49
N PRO A 490 -11.16 17.65 -11.68
CA PRO A 490 -12.23 18.60 -11.38
C PRO A 490 -12.89 19.12 -12.65
N VAL A 491 -14.23 19.16 -12.67
CA VAL A 491 -15.00 19.47 -13.90
C VAL A 491 -14.77 20.91 -14.35
N GLU A 492 -14.37 21.78 -13.44
CA GLU A 492 -14.00 23.18 -13.68
C GLU A 492 -12.72 23.30 -14.52
N ARG A 493 -11.86 22.27 -14.52
CA ARG A 493 -10.59 22.25 -15.24
C ARG A 493 -10.64 21.52 -16.58
N TRP A 494 -11.81 21.00 -16.99
CA TRP A 494 -11.94 20.32 -18.27
C TRP A 494 -11.62 21.28 -19.42
N GLY A 495 -10.69 20.87 -20.28
CA GLY A 495 -10.15 21.70 -21.36
C GLY A 495 -8.90 22.52 -21.02
N HIS A 496 -8.45 22.48 -19.76
CA HIS A 496 -7.21 23.09 -19.27
C HIS A 496 -6.48 22.16 -18.28
N LEU A 497 -6.40 20.87 -18.60
CA LEU A 497 -5.76 19.84 -17.77
C LEU A 497 -4.25 19.73 -17.95
#